data_AF-A0A240C287-F1
#
_entry.id   AF-A0A240C287-F1
#
_cell.length_a   1.000
_cell.length_b   1.000
_cell.length_c   1.000
_cell.angle_alpha   90.00
_cell.angle_beta   90.00
_cell.angle_gamma   90.00
#
_symmetry.space_group_name_H-M   'P 1'
#
loop_
_entity.id
_entity.type
_entity.pdbx_description
1 polymer ?
#
loop_
_entity_poly.entity_id
_entity_poly.type
_entity_poly.pdbx_seq_one_letter_code
_entity_poly.pdbx_strand_id
1 'polypeptide(L)' 'MKYRILAIILFSITTLTYYFLIQPKLNLDNPMIHFMSTLTLFIIGLIICVIGRKLDEK' A
#
# COMPACT_ATOMS: atom_id res chain seq x y z
N MET A 1 15.59 -11.38 7.33
CA MET A 1 14.91 -11.36 6.01
C MET A 1 13.46 -11.86 6.02
N LYS A 2 12.99 -12.64 7.00
CA LYS A 2 11.64 -13.24 6.98
C LYS A 2 10.54 -12.18 7.03
N TYR A 3 10.73 -11.12 7.80
CA TYR A 3 9.76 -10.03 7.95
C TYR A 3 9.75 -9.06 6.77
N ARG A 4 10.87 -8.94 6.04
CA ARG A 4 10.91 -8.21 4.76
C ARG A 4 10.07 -8.88 3.69
N ILE A 5 10.18 -10.20 3.54
CA ILE A 5 9.37 -10.96 2.58
C ILE A 5 7.88 -10.86 2.95
N LEU A 6 7.55 -10.97 4.25
CA LEU A 6 6.18 -10.80 4.73
C LEU A 6 5.62 -9.40 4.43
N ALA A 7 6.42 -8.34 4.63
CA ALA A 7 6.03 -6.96 4.32
C ALA A 7 5.78 -6.75 2.82
N ILE A 8 6.58 -7.35 1.95
CA ILE A 8 6.38 -7.31 0.49
C ILE A 8 5.08 -8.03 0.10
N ILE A 9 4.80 -9.20 0.70
CA ILE A 9 3.56 -9.95 0.46
C ILE A 9 2.35 -9.12 0.92
N LEU A 10 2.41 -8.55 2.12
CA LEU A 10 1.37 -7.66 2.65
C LEU A 10 1.12 -6.47 1.72
N PHE A 11 2.18 -5.77 1.32
CA PHE A 11 2.08 -4.65 0.40
C PHE A 11 1.45 -5.04 -0.95
N SER A 12 1.81 -6.21 -1.48
CA SER A 12 1.26 -6.73 -2.74
C SER A 12 -0.24 -7.00 -2.61
N ILE A 13 -0.67 -7.65 -1.52
CA ILE A 13 -2.09 -7.91 -1.24
C ILE A 13 -2.86 -6.60 -1.08
N THR A 14 -2.33 -5.63 -0.33
CA THR A 14 -2.97 -4.32 -0.13
C THR A 14 -3.12 -3.57 -1.46
N THR A 15 -2.09 -3.59 -2.30
CA THR A 15 -2.09 -2.93 -3.62
C THR A 15 -3.10 -3.59 -4.57
N LEU A 16 -3.14 -4.91 -4.62
CA LEU A 16 -4.12 -5.65 -5.43
C LEU A 16 -5.56 -5.38 -4.96
N THR A 17 -5.79 -5.45 -3.65
CA THR A 17 -7.10 -5.14 -3.05
C THR A 17 -7.54 -3.73 -3.41
N TYR A 18 -6.62 -2.77 -3.30
CA TYR A 18 -6.88 -1.40 -3.66
C TYR A 18 -7.26 -1.26 -5.14
N TYR A 19 -6.44 -1.81 -6.05
CA TYR A 19 -6.64 -1.70 -7.49
C TYR A 19 -7.94 -2.36 -7.97
N PHE A 20 -8.26 -3.56 -7.49
CA PHE A 20 -9.41 -4.32 -7.99
C PHE A 20 -10.73 -4.00 -7.26
N LEU A 21 -10.70 -3.60 -5.99
CA LEU A 21 -11.93 -3.44 -5.19
C LEU A 21 -12.24 -2.01 -4.79
N ILE A 22 -11.21 -1.18 -4.56
CA ILE A 22 -11.37 0.18 -4.02
C ILE A 22 -11.35 1.20 -5.17
N GLN A 23 -10.32 1.15 -6.02
CA GLN A 23 -10.14 2.06 -7.14
C GLN A 23 -11.34 2.16 -8.09
N PRO A 24 -12.01 1.07 -8.54
CA PRO A 24 -13.18 1.18 -9.42
C PRO A 24 -14.42 1.79 -8.74
N LYS A 25 -14.43 1.86 -7.40
CA LYS A 25 -15.50 2.50 -6.63
C LYS A 25 -15.19 3.96 -6.30
N LEU A 26 -13.96 4.41 -6.52
CA LEU A 26 -13.59 5.82 -6.40
C LEU A 26 -14.01 6.55 -7.68
N ASN A 27 -14.47 7.78 -7.50
CA ASN A 27 -14.75 8.67 -8.62
C ASN A 27 -13.44 9.13 -9.27
N LEU A 28 -12.99 8.34 -10.26
CA LEU A 28 -11.72 8.50 -10.98
C LEU A 28 -11.70 9.70 -11.91
N ASP A 29 -12.86 10.29 -12.21
CA ASP A 29 -12.98 11.48 -13.06
C ASP A 29 -12.42 12.74 -12.38
N ASN A 30 -12.28 12.70 -11.05
CA ASN A 30 -11.66 13.78 -10.30
C ASN A 30 -10.15 13.50 -10.11
N PRO A 31 -9.26 14.24 -10.79
CA PRO A 31 -7.81 14.05 -10.69
C PRO A 31 -7.28 14.27 -9.27
N MET A 32 -7.95 15.12 -8.47
CA MET A 32 -7.60 15.35 -7.07
C MET A 32 -7.84 14.11 -6.22
N ILE A 33 -8.95 13.39 -6.45
CA ILE A 33 -9.29 12.16 -5.73
C ILE A 33 -8.31 11.04 -6.08
N HIS A 34 -7.97 10.90 -7.37
CA HIS A 34 -6.98 9.94 -7.83
C HIS A 34 -5.60 10.19 -7.21
N PHE A 35 -5.19 11.46 -7.13
CA PHE A 35 -3.94 11.84 -6.48
C PHE A 35 -3.95 11.49 -4.98
N MET A 36 -5.01 11.89 -4.25
CA MET A 36 -5.14 11.63 -2.82
C MET A 36 -5.16 10.14 -2.50
N SER A 37 -5.82 9.33 -3.34
CA SER A 37 -5.90 7.89 -3.13
C SER A 37 -4.57 7.20 -3.40
N THR A 38 -3.84 7.62 -4.43
CA THR A 38 -2.48 7.14 -4.73
C THR A 38 -1.51 7.51 -3.62
N LEU A 39 -1.58 8.75 -3.12
CA LEU A 39 -0.74 9.25 -2.03
C LEU A 39 -1.02 8.48 -0.73
N THR A 40 -2.29 8.17 -0.45
CA THR A 40 -2.68 7.33 0.68
C THR A 40 -2.07 5.93 0.59
N LEU A 41 -2.17 5.28 -0.58
CA LEU A 41 -1.59 3.96 -0.81
C LEU A 41 -0.06 3.96 -0.62
N PHE A 42 0.60 5.02 -1.09
CA PHE A 42 2.04 5.19 -0.96
C PHE A 42 2.47 5.33 0.52
N ILE A 43 1.74 6.11 1.31
CA ILE A 43 2.01 6.24 2.76
C ILE A 43 1.83 4.90 3.46
N ILE A 44 0.76 4.15 3.16
CA ILE A 44 0.53 2.82 3.73
C ILE A 44 1.70 1.87 3.38
N GLY A 45 2.16 1.89 2.12
CA GLY A 45 3.31 1.11 1.69
C GLY A 45 4.60 1.45 2.43
N LEU A 46 4.88 2.74 2.62
CA LEU A 46 6.03 3.20 3.39
C LEU A 46 5.97 2.70 4.84
N ILE A 47 4.81 2.80 5.50
CA ILE A 47 4.62 2.33 6.88
C ILE A 47 4.88 0.82 6.97
N ILE A 48 4.30 0.02 6.08
CA ILE A 48 4.51 -1.43 6.02
C ILE A 48 6.00 -1.76 5.84
N CYS A 49 6.67 -1.04 4.93
CA CYS A 49 8.09 -1.26 4.66
C CYS A 49 8.99 -0.87 5.85
N VAL A 50 8.71 0.24 6.52
CA VAL A 50 9.45 0.68 7.73
C VAL A 50 9.25 -0.30 8.88
N ILE A 51 8.01 -0.76 9.11
CA ILE A 51 7.71 -1.76 10.15
C ILE A 51 8.40 -3.08 9.82
N GLY A 52 8.29 -3.56 8.58
CA GLY A 52 8.94 -4.78 8.12
C GLY A 52 10.46 -4.73 8.29
N ARG A 53 11.08 -3.57 8.03
CA ARG A 53 12.51 -3.37 8.27
C ARG A 53 12.86 -3.36 9.75
N LYS A 54 12.11 -2.62 10.59
CA LYS A 54 12.35 -2.57 12.04
C LYS A 54 12.19 -3.94 12.71
N LEU A 55 11.25 -4.75 12.25
CA LEU A 55 11.06 -6.12 12.73
C LEU A 55 12.18 -7.08 12.30
N ASP A 56 12.83 -6.80 11.16
CA ASP A 56 13.95 -7.61 10.66
C ASP A 56 15.29 -7.23 11.29
N GLU A 57 15.40 -6.02 11.85
CA GLU A 57 16.55 -5.54 12.63
C GLU A 57 16.52 -6.01 14.10
N LYS A 58 15.41 -6.63 14.54
CA LYS A 58 15.20 -7.15 15.90
C LYS A 58 15.34 -8.67 15.94
#